data_AF-A0A3D0I882-F1
#
_entry.id   AF-A0A3D0I882-F1
#
_cell.length_a   1.000
_cell.length_b   1.000
_cell.length_c   1.000
_cell.angle_alpha   90.00
_cell.angle_beta   90.00
_cell.angle_gamma   90.00
#
_symmetry.space_group_name_H-M   'P 1'
#
loop_
_entity.id
_entity.type
_entity.pdbx_description
1 polymer ?
#
loop_
_entity_poly.entity_id
_entity_poly.type
_entity_poly.pdbx_seq_one_letter_code
_entity_poly.pdbx_strand_id
1 'polypeptide(L)'
;MPTFTTGLRNLTGHVNKDGTVLIYAITAQFSTISGGEPDPTKLVAVIDRLEATSLPTEPHPDGLLENFFTLQISRSGEVFRGVAFAPCRLFCGSDD
;
A
#
# COMPACT_ATOMS: atom_id res chain seq x y z
N MET A 1 17.62 -2.00 -13.56
CA MET A 1 18.60 -1.56 -12.53
C MET A 1 18.04 -1.93 -11.16
N PRO A 2 18.81 -2.46 -10.22
CA PRO A 2 18.28 -2.79 -8.89
C PRO A 2 17.80 -1.52 -8.17
N THR A 3 16.59 -1.60 -7.64
CA THR A 3 15.98 -0.58 -6.78
C THR A 3 15.54 -1.24 -5.49
N PHE A 4 15.56 -0.48 -4.39
CA PHE A 4 15.20 -0.97 -3.06
C PHE A 4 14.05 -0.12 -2.51
N THR A 5 13.06 -0.75 -1.88
CA THR A 5 12.01 -0.02 -1.16
C THR A 5 12.63 0.67 0.05
N THR A 6 12.51 1.99 0.13
CA THR A 6 12.99 2.78 1.27
C THR A 6 11.86 3.30 2.15
N GLY A 7 10.62 3.22 1.67
CA GLY A 7 9.46 3.67 2.43
C GLY A 7 8.17 3.62 1.62
N LEU A 8 7.20 4.41 2.08
CA LEU A 8 5.87 4.51 1.52
C LEU A 8 5.55 5.98 1.19
N ARG A 9 4.74 6.19 0.17
CA ARG A 9 4.26 7.51 -0.27
C ARG A 9 2.82 7.44 -0.72
N ASN A 10 2.16 8.59 -0.73
CA ASN A 10 0.74 8.76 -1.07
C ASN A 10 -0.11 7.70 -0.36
N LEU A 11 -0.45 7.95 0.89
CA LEU A 11 -1.23 7.01 1.68
C LEU A 11 -2.71 7.40 1.64
N THR A 12 -3.56 6.38 1.54
CA THR A 12 -4.99 6.51 1.80
C THR A 12 -5.45 5.29 2.59
N GLY A 13 -6.60 5.37 3.24
CA GLY A 13 -7.13 4.20 3.92
C GLY A 13 -8.60 4.34 4.19
N HIS A 14 -9.17 3.28 4.75
CA HIS A 14 -10.53 3.31 5.27
C HIS A 14 -10.61 2.51 6.56
N VAL A 15 -11.47 2.96 7.45
CA VAL A 15 -11.82 2.25 8.68
C VAL A 15 -12.91 1.22 8.34
N ASN A 16 -12.63 -0.04 8.65
CA ASN A 16 -13.60 -1.12 8.52
C ASN A 16 -14.58 -1.10 9.70
N LYS A 17 -15.74 -1.76 9.51
CA LYS A 17 -16.76 -1.85 10.57
C LYS A 17 -16.36 -2.74 11.75
N ASP A 18 -15.33 -3.58 11.56
CA ASP A 18 -14.84 -4.55 12.55
C ASP A 18 -13.74 -3.98 13.46
N GLY A 19 -13.43 -2.68 13.36
CA GLY A 19 -12.39 -2.03 14.15
C GLY A 19 -10.98 -2.13 13.55
N THR A 20 -10.83 -2.71 12.37
CA THR A 20 -9.57 -2.65 11.60
C THR A 20 -9.51 -1.43 10.69
N VAL A 21 -8.32 -1.09 10.24
CA VAL A 21 -8.06 -0.12 9.18
C VAL A 21 -7.34 -0.82 8.04
N LEU A 22 -7.76 -0.55 6.81
CA LEU A 22 -7.01 -0.95 5.63
C LEU A 22 -6.36 0.28 5.02
N ILE A 23 -5.03 0.30 5.04
CA ILE A 23 -4.20 1.39 4.54
C ILE A 23 -3.54 0.93 3.25
N TYR A 24 -3.58 1.79 2.24
CA TYR A 24 -2.95 1.62 0.94
C TYR A 24 -1.84 2.65 0.77
N ALA A 25 -0.76 2.25 0.12
CA ALA A 25 0.32 3.15 -0.23
C ALA A 25 1.05 2.68 -1.49
N ILE A 26 1.83 3.57 -2.10
CA ILE A 26 2.80 3.19 -3.13
C ILE A 26 4.21 3.20 -2.54
N THR A 27 5.09 2.32 -3.01
CA THR A 27 6.45 2.23 -2.47
C THR A 27 7.32 3.41 -2.92
N ALA A 28 8.02 4.05 -1.99
CA ALA A 28 9.19 4.86 -2.32
C ALA A 28 10.37 3.94 -2.61
N GLN A 29 11.18 4.29 -3.61
CA GLN A 29 12.31 3.48 -4.03
C GLN A 29 13.60 4.27 -4.01
N PHE A 30 14.73 3.60 -3.83
CA PHE A 30 16.04 4.19 -4.02
C PHE A 30 16.89 3.33 -4.94
N SER A 31 17.69 3.97 -5.79
CA SER A 31 18.73 3.29 -6.56
C SER A 31 20.10 3.86 -6.20
N THR A 32 21.00 2.95 -5.82
CA THR A 32 22.41 3.26 -5.57
C THR A 32 23.17 3.62 -6.85
N ILE A 33 22.61 3.35 -8.04
CA ILE A 33 23.25 3.61 -9.33
C ILE A 33 22.80 4.94 -9.92
N SER A 34 21.50 5.24 -9.93
CA SER A 34 21.01 6.52 -10.45
C SER A 34 21.11 7.67 -9.45
N GLY A 35 21.37 7.38 -8.17
CA GLY A 35 21.53 8.39 -7.10
C GLY A 35 20.23 9.14 -6.74
N GLY A 36 19.11 8.76 -7.36
CA GLY A 36 17.80 9.37 -7.16
C GLY A 36 16.75 8.35 -6.71
N GLU A 37 15.51 8.83 -6.65
CA GLU A 37 14.33 8.03 -6.32
C GLU A 37 13.75 7.46 -7.63
N PRO A 38 13.95 6.17 -7.94
CA PRO A 38 13.36 5.55 -9.12
C PRO A 38 11.84 5.53 -8.99
N ASP A 39 11.17 5.32 -10.13
CA ASP A 39 9.72 5.31 -10.17
C ASP A 39 9.10 4.29 -9.19
N PRO A 40 8.05 4.65 -8.43
CA PRO A 40 7.32 3.73 -7.59
C PRO A 40 6.73 2.56 -8.39
N THR A 41 7.14 1.33 -8.08
CA THR A 41 6.70 0.14 -8.84
C THR A 41 5.71 -0.77 -8.12
N LYS A 42 5.34 -0.50 -6.87
CA LYS A 42 4.40 -1.36 -6.13
C LYS A 42 3.30 -0.55 -5.46
N LEU A 43 2.07 -1.04 -5.59
CA LEU A 43 0.94 -0.72 -4.74
C LEU A 43 0.89 -1.77 -3.63
N VAL A 44 0.94 -1.32 -2.39
CA VAL A 44 0.93 -2.17 -1.20
C VAL A 44 -0.24 -1.81 -0.30
N ALA A 45 -0.60 -2.74 0.57
CA ALA A 45 -1.55 -2.50 1.64
C ALA A 45 -1.11 -3.16 2.94
N VAL A 46 -1.69 -2.69 4.04
CA VAL A 46 -1.59 -3.27 5.37
C VAL A 46 -2.95 -3.19 6.06
N ILE A 47 -3.33 -4.26 6.73
CA ILE A 47 -4.47 -4.26 7.65
C ILE A 47 -3.90 -4.05 9.05
N ASP A 48 -4.47 -3.12 9.81
CA ASP A 48 -4.04 -2.84 11.19
C ASP A 48 -5.28 -2.68 12.10
N ARG A 49 -5.08 -2.69 13.41
CA ARG A 49 -6.15 -2.43 14.39
C ARG A 49 -6.22 -0.95 14.70
N LEU A 50 -7.42 -0.38 14.66
CA LEU A 50 -7.63 1.04 14.97
C LEU A 50 -7.21 1.40 16.41
N GLU A 51 -7.31 0.44 17.33
CA GLU A 51 -6.99 0.58 18.75
C GLU A 51 -5.54 0.20 19.10
N ALA A 52 -4.67 -0.08 18.12
CA ALA A 52 -3.30 -0.48 18.37
C ALA A 52 -2.50 0.64 19.09
N THR A 53 -1.99 0.33 20.28
CA THR A 53 -1.09 1.23 21.05
C THR A 53 0.30 0.64 21.28
N SER A 54 0.52 -0.59 20.81
CA SER A 54 1.75 -1.35 20.99
C SER A 54 2.17 -1.91 19.64
N LEU A 55 3.47 -2.10 19.45
CA LEU A 55 3.98 -2.71 18.23
C LEU A 55 3.61 -4.20 18.17
N PRO A 56 3.41 -4.75 16.95
CA PRO A 56 3.29 -6.18 16.74
C PRO A 56 4.54 -6.89 17.27
N THR A 57 4.35 -7.91 18.11
CA THR A 57 5.47 -8.72 18.63
C THR A 57 5.68 -10.00 17.83
N GLU A 58 4.64 -10.50 17.16
CA GLU A 58 4.65 -11.75 16.39
C GLU A 58 3.78 -11.62 15.13
N PRO A 59 4.08 -12.33 14.04
CA PRO A 59 3.23 -12.34 12.85
C PRO A 59 1.84 -12.93 13.16
N HIS A 60 0.79 -12.28 12.66
CA HIS A 60 -0.56 -12.80 12.80
C HIS A 60 -0.75 -14.11 12.01
N PRO A 61 -1.58 -15.07 12.46
CA PRO A 61 -1.71 -16.39 11.82
C PRO A 61 -2.16 -16.37 10.35
N ASP A 62 -2.85 -15.32 9.91
CA ASP A 62 -3.25 -15.15 8.50
C ASP A 62 -2.16 -14.49 7.63
N GLY A 63 -1.09 -13.99 8.24
CA GLY A 63 -0.01 -13.27 7.56
C GLY A 63 -0.40 -11.92 6.96
N LEU A 64 -1.60 -11.40 7.25
CA LEU A 64 -2.14 -10.17 6.66
C LEU A 64 -2.23 -9.03 7.66
N LEU A 65 -2.64 -9.32 8.90
CA LEU A 65 -2.70 -8.30 9.94
C LEU A 65 -1.29 -7.84 10.31
N GLU A 66 -1.10 -6.52 10.41
CA GLU A 66 0.13 -5.85 10.79
C GLU A 66 1.33 -6.15 9.85
N ASN A 67 1.06 -6.69 8.66
CA ASN A 67 2.06 -7.04 7.66
C ASN A 67 1.72 -6.41 6.30
N PHE A 68 2.74 -5.88 5.61
CA PHE A 68 2.55 -5.35 4.26
C PHE A 68 2.44 -6.48 3.24
N PHE A 69 1.43 -6.38 2.37
CA PHE A 69 1.28 -7.23 1.20
C PHE A 69 1.16 -6.39 -0.07
N THR A 70 1.64 -6.96 -1.19
CA THR A 70 1.63 -6.28 -2.49
C THR A 70 0.31 -6.58 -3.21
N LEU A 71 -0.42 -5.53 -3.58
CA LEU A 71 -1.63 -5.62 -4.38
C LEU A 71 -1.33 -5.63 -5.88
N GLN A 72 -0.37 -4.81 -6.31
CA GLN A 72 -0.01 -4.67 -7.71
C GLN A 72 1.47 -4.30 -7.87
N ILE A 73 2.06 -4.80 -8.95
CA ILE A 73 3.41 -4.44 -9.42
C ILE A 73 3.25 -3.75 -10.77
N SER A 74 3.90 -2.62 -10.98
CA SER A 74 3.90 -1.91 -12.26
C SER A 74 4.69 -2.69 -13.32
N ARG A 75 4.30 -2.56 -14.58
CA ARG A 75 5.07 -3.13 -15.70
C ARG A 75 6.24 -2.23 -16.08
N SER A 76 7.09 -2.72 -16.98
CA SER A 76 8.19 -1.92 -17.53
C SER A 76 7.65 -0.66 -18.21
N GLY A 77 8.16 0.50 -17.83
CA GLY A 77 7.68 1.81 -18.32
C GLY A 77 6.42 2.35 -17.62
N GLU A 78 5.86 1.63 -16.64
CA GLU A 78 4.72 2.08 -15.85
C GLU A 78 5.16 2.54 -14.45
N VAL A 79 4.45 3.56 -13.95
CA VAL A 79 4.72 4.18 -12.65
C VAL A 79 3.40 4.39 -11.92
N PHE A 80 3.37 4.09 -10.62
CA PHE A 80 2.25 4.52 -9.79
C PHE A 80 2.47 5.95 -9.33
N ARG A 81 1.49 6.83 -9.57
CA ARG A 81 1.57 8.28 -9.21
C ARG A 81 0.87 8.64 -7.91
N GLY A 82 0.03 7.76 -7.41
CA GLY A 82 -0.69 7.95 -6.16
C GLY A 82 -1.76 6.88 -5.99
N VAL A 83 -2.37 6.89 -4.82
CA VAL A 83 -3.57 6.12 -4.50
C VAL A 83 -4.54 7.05 -3.79
N ALA A 84 -5.82 6.93 -4.12
CA ALA A 84 -6.87 7.76 -3.55
C ALA A 84 -8.08 6.88 -3.23
N PHE A 85 -8.71 7.13 -2.08
CA PHE A 85 -9.98 6.53 -1.76
C PHE A 85 -11.09 7.22 -2.57
N ALA A 86 -11.80 6.45 -3.37
CA ALA A 86 -12.92 6.90 -4.18
C ALA A 86 -14.23 6.31 -3.63
N PRO A 87 -14.89 6.98 -2.67
CA PRO A 87 -16.15 6.47 -2.13
C PRO A 87 -17.22 6.50 -3.22
N CYS A 88 -17.80 5.35 -3.53
CA CYS A 88 -19.01 5.33 -4.35
C CYS A 88 -20.24 5.23 -3.45
N ARG A 89 -21.21 6.11 -3.71
CA ARG A 89 -22.48 6.08 -2.97
C ARG A 89 -23.61 5.39 -3.74
N LEU A 90 -23.61 5.37 -5.08
CA LEU A 90 -24.72 4.78 -5.85
C LEU A 90 -24.42 4.27 -7.28
N PHE A 91 -23.30 4.59 -7.95
CA PHE A 91 -23.00 4.11 -9.32
C PHE A 91 -21.49 4.07 -9.62
N CYS A 92 -20.79 3.03 -9.19
CA CYS A 92 -19.42 2.76 -9.66
C CYS A 92 -19.36 1.29 -10.00
N GLY A 93 -19.55 0.99 -11.29
CA GLY A 93 -19.42 -0.34 -11.86
C GLY A 93 -20.76 -1.01 -12.22
N SER A 94 -21.35 -0.59 -13.34
CA SER A 94 -21.96 -1.54 -14.26
C SER A 94 -21.42 -1.20 -15.64
N ASP A 95 -20.21 -1.66 -15.92
CA ASP A 95 -19.69 -1.73 -17.28
C ASP A 95 -19.71 -3.23 -17.63
N ASP A 96 -20.55 -3.57 -18.61
CA ASP A 96 -20.66 -4.89 -19.25
C ASP A 96 -19.32 -5.38 -19.83
#